data_AF-W4QTF9-F1
#
_entry.id   AF-W4QTF9-F1
#
_cell.length_a   1.000
_cell.length_b   1.000
_cell.length_c   1.000
_cell.angle_alpha   90.00
_cell.angle_beta   90.00
_cell.angle_gamma   90.00
#
_symmetry.space_group_name_H-M   'P 1'
#
loop_
_entity.id
_entity.type
_entity.pdbx_description
1 polymer ?
#
loop_
_entity_poly.entity_id
_entity_poly.type
_entity_poly.pdbx_seq_one_letter_code
_entity_poly.pdbx_strand_id
1 'polypeptide(L)'
;MKVIMPLLALLLFLSGCQDHSPSNDLVMAAENNRIQVSFDRLEEAEWEGNKGFYIYVTASSLLDTYKAEDDFLFALNSTITDDNSEVYQALFSETIANDENSVTIKQFYSPFPGHSLDSLDITVYAKPTYYKRKVIFQDLEKEMSNQIMNDLFLETVSVQGNEIQLQIFDIHDLHGLTVSLLQDNEEIYPAFSRTSYDPNQNFLTASYEFTNKVPDRFTLVFKRLKLQEQIWEFPLTIPIKQN
;
A
#
# COMPACT_ATOMS: atom_id res chain seq x y z
N MET A 1 36.73 -54.55 34.16
CA MET A 1 35.40 -54.89 33.62
C MET A 1 34.36 -54.20 34.51
N LYS A 2 33.60 -53.23 33.96
CA LYS A 2 32.45 -52.53 34.58
C LYS A 2 32.88 -51.69 35.82
N VAL A 3 32.60 -50.40 35.93
CA VAL A 3 31.30 -49.73 35.94
C VAL A 3 31.52 -48.25 35.55
N ILE A 4 31.18 -47.87 34.31
CA ILE A 4 30.98 -46.46 33.91
C ILE A 4 29.57 -46.43 33.33
N MET A 5 28.56 -46.43 34.19
CA MET A 5 27.15 -46.29 33.80
C MET A 5 26.33 -45.96 35.06
N PRO A 6 26.37 -44.70 35.54
CA PRO A 6 25.10 -44.01 35.79
C PRO A 6 25.22 -42.48 35.69
N LEU A 7 25.81 -41.93 34.61
CA LEU A 7 25.81 -40.47 34.39
C LEU A 7 24.98 -40.04 33.16
N LEU A 8 24.49 -40.99 32.36
CA LEU A 8 23.73 -40.70 31.14
C LEU A 8 22.20 -40.64 31.37
N ALA A 9 21.70 -41.03 32.55
CA ALA A 9 20.27 -41.06 32.84
C ALA A 9 19.71 -39.77 33.46
N LEU A 10 20.58 -38.83 33.86
CA LEU A 10 20.15 -37.56 34.48
C LEU A 10 20.03 -36.40 33.47
N LEU A 11 20.50 -36.58 32.24
CA LEU A 11 20.47 -35.55 31.18
C LEU A 11 19.18 -35.57 30.33
N LEU A 12 18.24 -36.49 30.58
CA LEU A 12 16.98 -36.59 29.84
C LEU A 12 15.79 -35.85 30.49
N PHE A 13 15.99 -35.11 31.58
CA PHE A 13 14.93 -34.32 32.24
C PHE A 13 15.06 -32.81 32.07
N LEU A 14 15.95 -32.33 31.18
CA LEU A 14 16.13 -30.90 30.91
C LEU A 14 15.66 -30.47 29.52
N SER A 15 14.87 -31.30 28.82
CA SER A 15 14.01 -30.83 27.73
C SER A 15 12.83 -30.05 28.32
N GLY A 16 13.11 -28.86 28.86
CA GLY A 16 12.09 -27.86 29.06
C GLY A 16 11.63 -27.42 27.68
N CYS A 17 10.42 -27.84 27.30
CA CYS A 17 9.65 -27.11 26.29
C CYS A 17 9.52 -25.69 26.82
N GLN A 18 10.32 -24.77 26.29
CA GLN A 18 9.89 -23.38 26.28
C GLN A 18 8.66 -23.36 25.38
N ASP A 19 7.49 -23.31 26.00
CA ASP A 19 6.31 -22.77 25.34
C ASP A 19 6.69 -21.38 24.87
N HIS A 20 7.06 -21.27 23.60
CA HIS A 20 6.91 -20.02 22.88
C HIS A 20 5.40 -19.83 22.76
N SER A 21 4.77 -19.32 23.82
CA SER A 21 3.54 -18.58 23.64
C SER A 21 3.89 -17.48 22.64
N PRO A 22 3.30 -17.44 21.44
CA PRO A 22 3.42 -16.26 20.61
C PRO A 22 2.89 -15.13 21.48
N SER A 23 3.74 -14.15 21.80
CA SER A 23 3.21 -12.88 22.26
C SER A 23 2.34 -12.40 21.10
N ASN A 24 1.03 -12.31 21.31
CA ASN A 24 0.16 -11.55 20.44
C ASN A 24 0.59 -10.09 20.62
N ASP A 25 1.66 -9.70 19.94
CA ASP A 25 2.15 -8.34 19.95
C ASP A 25 1.04 -7.48 19.34
N LEU A 26 0.44 -6.60 20.15
CA LEU A 26 -0.62 -5.70 19.70
C LEU A 26 -0.06 -4.81 18.57
N VAL A 27 -0.46 -5.09 17.34
CA VAL A 27 -0.16 -4.26 16.17
C VAL A 27 -1.26 -3.22 16.03
N MET A 28 -1.15 -2.14 16.79
CA MET A 28 -2.15 -1.05 16.75
C MET A 28 -1.88 -0.02 15.66
N ALA A 29 -0.79 -0.16 14.91
CA ALA A 29 -0.49 0.69 13.76
C ALA A 29 0.26 -0.10 12.68
N ALA A 30 0.00 0.24 11.43
CA ALA A 30 0.66 -0.32 10.26
C ALA A 30 0.83 0.76 9.19
N GLU A 31 1.84 0.63 8.34
CA GLU A 31 2.13 1.63 7.31
C GLU A 31 2.73 1.02 6.05
N ASN A 32 2.66 1.77 4.95
CA ASN A 32 3.45 1.55 3.76
C ASN A 32 4.17 2.86 3.39
N ASN A 33 4.64 3.00 2.15
CA ASN A 33 5.34 4.22 1.69
C ASN A 33 4.42 5.43 1.38
N ARG A 34 3.12 5.34 1.67
CA ARG A 34 2.10 6.34 1.29
C ARG A 34 1.13 6.66 2.42
N ILE A 35 0.70 5.66 3.18
CA ILE A 35 -0.30 5.78 4.23
C ILE A 35 0.21 5.10 5.50
N GLN A 36 -0.09 5.73 6.63
CA GLN A 36 -0.06 5.12 7.95
C GLN A 36 -1.49 4.96 8.47
N VAL A 37 -1.76 3.85 9.13
CA VAL A 37 -3.03 3.58 9.78
C VAL A 37 -2.80 3.24 11.24
N SER A 38 -3.62 3.78 12.13
CA SER A 38 -3.54 3.56 13.57
C SER A 38 -4.91 3.35 14.19
N PHE A 39 -5.01 2.35 15.06
CA PHE A 39 -6.15 2.19 15.94
C PHE A 39 -6.22 3.33 16.96
N ASP A 40 -7.38 3.96 17.08
CA ASP A 40 -7.59 5.05 18.03
C ASP A 40 -8.29 4.56 19.29
N ARG A 41 -9.47 3.95 19.12
CA ARG A 41 -10.30 3.49 20.24
C ARG A 41 -11.38 2.51 19.81
N LEU A 42 -11.90 1.83 20.82
CA LEU A 42 -13.10 0.99 20.78
C LEU A 42 -14.13 1.58 21.73
N GLU A 43 -15.40 1.58 21.35
CA GLU A 43 -16.50 2.15 22.13
C GLU A 43 -17.70 1.19 22.11
N GLU A 44 -18.14 0.71 23.29
CA GLU A 44 -19.40 -0.02 23.41
C GLU A 44 -20.58 0.91 23.11
N ALA A 45 -21.50 0.49 22.25
CA ALA A 45 -22.60 1.31 21.79
C ALA A 45 -23.81 0.47 21.35
N GLU A 46 -24.89 1.16 20.98
CA GLU A 46 -26.08 0.58 20.38
C GLU A 46 -26.41 1.29 19.06
N TRP A 47 -26.67 0.53 18.00
CA TRP A 47 -27.07 1.05 16.69
C TRP A 47 -28.34 0.36 16.21
N GLU A 48 -29.39 1.15 15.95
CA GLU A 48 -30.70 0.66 15.48
C GLU A 48 -31.26 -0.51 16.31
N GLY A 49 -31.07 -0.48 17.64
CA GLY A 49 -31.53 -1.52 18.56
C GLY A 49 -30.60 -2.72 18.72
N ASN A 50 -29.45 -2.74 18.02
CA ASN A 50 -28.44 -3.80 18.14
C ASN A 50 -27.32 -3.34 19.08
N LYS A 51 -27.01 -4.15 20.10
CA LYS A 51 -25.86 -3.92 20.98
C LYS A 51 -24.58 -4.37 20.30
N GLY A 52 -23.55 -3.55 20.39
CA GLY A 52 -22.29 -3.78 19.69
C GLY A 52 -21.24 -2.76 20.06
N PHE A 53 -20.33 -2.48 19.14
CA PHE A 53 -19.21 -1.58 19.37
C PHE A 53 -18.80 -0.85 18.11
N TYR A 54 -18.29 0.36 18.29
CA TYR A 54 -17.57 1.10 17.26
C TYR A 54 -16.07 0.82 17.37
N ILE A 55 -15.46 0.57 16.22
CA ILE A 55 -14.01 0.67 16.03
C ILE A 55 -13.72 2.00 15.34
N TYR A 56 -12.76 2.74 15.89
CA TYR A 56 -12.22 3.97 15.30
C TYR A 56 -10.77 3.75 14.91
N VAL A 57 -10.46 4.01 13.65
CA VAL A 57 -9.11 3.93 13.08
C VAL A 57 -8.83 5.22 12.33
N THR A 58 -7.66 5.81 12.55
CA THR A 58 -7.19 6.96 11.77
C THR A 58 -6.24 6.51 10.68
N ALA A 59 -6.46 6.99 9.46
CA ALA A 59 -5.57 6.83 8.32
C ALA A 59 -4.98 8.19 7.94
N SER A 60 -3.66 8.28 7.81
CA SER A 60 -2.94 9.52 7.49
C SER A 60 -2.03 9.34 6.27
N SER A 61 -1.99 10.34 5.40
CA SER A 61 -1.02 10.42 4.31
C SER A 61 0.37 10.69 4.86
N LEU A 62 1.36 9.96 4.35
CA LEU A 62 2.78 10.11 4.68
C LEU A 62 3.51 11.04 3.69
N LEU A 63 2.85 11.47 2.62
CA LEU A 63 3.42 12.37 1.61
C LEU A 63 2.52 13.58 1.40
N ASP A 64 3.11 14.77 1.48
CA ASP A 64 2.40 16.05 1.31
C ASP A 64 1.73 16.22 -0.07
N THR A 65 2.14 15.44 -1.06
CA THR A 65 1.57 15.48 -2.41
C THR A 65 0.21 14.78 -2.51
N TYR A 66 -0.15 13.95 -1.54
CA TYR A 66 -1.39 13.18 -1.53
C TYR A 66 -2.21 13.49 -0.29
N LYS A 67 -3.51 13.69 -0.47
CA LYS A 67 -4.47 13.99 0.59
C LYS A 67 -5.22 12.72 0.95
N ALA A 68 -5.28 12.37 2.24
CA ALA A 68 -5.96 11.14 2.67
C ALA A 68 -7.45 11.16 2.26
N GLU A 69 -8.10 12.32 2.40
CA GLU A 69 -9.53 12.49 2.07
C GLU A 69 -9.85 12.33 0.58
N ASP A 70 -9.01 12.90 -0.31
CA ASP A 70 -9.31 13.01 -1.74
C ASP A 70 -8.70 11.88 -2.57
N ASP A 71 -7.51 11.41 -2.18
CA ASP A 71 -6.66 10.54 -2.99
C ASP A 71 -6.76 9.05 -2.61
N PHE A 72 -7.56 8.72 -1.58
CA PHE A 72 -7.73 7.36 -1.09
C PHE A 72 -9.19 7.08 -0.67
N LEU A 73 -9.61 5.82 -0.86
CA LEU A 73 -10.83 5.28 -0.28
C LEU A 73 -10.45 4.27 0.79
N PHE A 74 -11.13 4.33 1.94
CA PHE A 74 -10.85 3.46 3.07
C PHE A 74 -12.04 2.58 3.42
N ALA A 75 -11.75 1.38 3.93
CA ALA A 75 -12.74 0.47 4.48
C ALA A 75 -12.12 -0.41 5.57
N LEU A 76 -12.97 -0.90 6.48
CA LEU A 76 -12.63 -1.97 7.44
C LEU A 76 -13.36 -3.25 7.02
N ASN A 77 -12.86 -4.43 7.42
CA ASN A 77 -13.53 -5.72 7.13
C ASN A 77 -15.01 -5.65 7.49
N SER A 78 -15.88 -6.02 6.57
CA SER A 78 -17.32 -6.10 6.84
C SER A 78 -17.67 -7.17 7.87
N THR A 79 -16.78 -8.13 8.08
CA THR A 79 -16.96 -9.26 9.00
C THR A 79 -15.63 -9.56 9.66
N ILE A 80 -15.64 -9.72 10.98
CA ILE A 80 -14.48 -10.15 11.76
C ILE A 80 -14.83 -11.49 12.41
N THR A 81 -13.89 -12.43 12.42
CA THR A 81 -14.03 -13.71 13.11
C THR A 81 -12.92 -13.82 14.14
N ASP A 82 -13.26 -14.08 15.40
CA ASP A 82 -12.25 -14.29 16.44
C ASP A 82 -11.76 -15.75 16.51
N ASP A 83 -10.79 -15.99 17.40
CA ASP A 83 -10.20 -17.31 17.64
C ASP A 83 -11.20 -18.35 18.14
N ASN A 84 -12.31 -17.92 18.73
CA ASN A 84 -13.40 -18.79 19.17
C ASN A 84 -14.46 -19.04 18.07
N SER A 85 -14.18 -18.57 16.85
CA SER A 85 -15.11 -18.59 15.72
C SER A 85 -16.40 -17.78 15.93
N GLU A 86 -16.40 -16.82 16.87
CA GLU A 86 -17.49 -15.85 16.96
C GLU A 86 -17.34 -14.83 15.83
N VAL A 87 -18.48 -14.45 15.24
CA VAL A 87 -18.54 -13.60 14.05
C VAL A 87 -19.17 -12.26 14.39
N TYR A 88 -18.46 -11.19 14.07
CA TYR A 88 -18.86 -9.80 14.26
C TYR A 88 -19.16 -9.18 12.90
N GLN A 89 -20.42 -8.80 12.66
CA GLN A 89 -20.84 -8.23 11.38
C GLN A 89 -20.92 -6.71 11.46
N ALA A 90 -20.33 -6.03 10.48
CA ALA A 90 -20.46 -4.59 10.33
C ALA A 90 -21.89 -4.22 9.91
N LEU A 91 -22.52 -3.30 10.63
CA LEU A 91 -23.86 -2.79 10.33
C LEU A 91 -23.85 -1.35 9.83
N PHE A 92 -22.83 -0.58 10.18
CA PHE A 92 -22.68 0.82 9.81
C PHE A 92 -21.20 1.15 9.62
N SER A 93 -20.88 1.97 8.63
CA SER A 93 -19.52 2.46 8.38
C SER A 93 -19.58 3.88 7.87
N GLU A 94 -18.74 4.74 8.43
CA GLU A 94 -18.52 6.10 7.94
C GLU A 94 -17.03 6.45 7.95
N THR A 95 -16.61 7.31 7.03
CA THR A 95 -15.28 7.90 7.00
C THR A 95 -15.44 9.40 7.19
N ILE A 96 -14.73 9.95 8.16
CA ILE A 96 -14.84 11.33 8.61
C ILE A 96 -13.48 11.99 8.33
N ALA A 97 -13.46 13.06 7.53
CA ALA A 97 -12.24 13.84 7.36
C ALA A 97 -11.91 14.61 8.64
N ASN A 98 -10.68 14.46 9.13
CA ASN A 98 -10.17 15.26 10.24
C ASN A 98 -9.51 16.53 9.69
N ASP A 99 -8.71 16.35 8.64
CA ASP A 99 -8.08 17.37 7.82
C ASP A 99 -7.75 16.80 6.42
N GLU A 100 -7.04 17.57 5.58
CA GLU A 100 -6.68 17.14 4.22
C GLU A 100 -5.78 15.88 4.20
N ASN A 101 -5.00 15.65 5.27
CA ASN A 101 -4.00 14.60 5.32
C ASN A 101 -4.42 13.42 6.20
N SER A 102 -5.58 13.48 6.86
CA SER A 102 -6.03 12.44 7.76
C SER A 102 -7.55 12.27 7.80
N VAL A 103 -7.98 11.01 7.87
CA VAL A 103 -9.39 10.63 8.02
C VAL A 103 -9.54 9.62 9.15
N THR A 104 -10.68 9.64 9.83
CA THR A 104 -11.08 8.61 10.79
C THR A 104 -12.16 7.73 10.17
N ILE A 105 -11.89 6.42 10.14
CA ILE A 105 -12.82 5.36 9.76
C ILE A 105 -13.52 4.91 11.03
N LYS A 106 -14.84 4.95 11.04
CA LYS A 106 -15.68 4.53 12.17
C LYS A 106 -16.65 3.46 11.69
N GLN A 107 -16.53 2.26 12.23
CA GLN A 107 -17.35 1.11 11.83
C GLN A 107 -18.00 0.44 13.04
N PHE A 108 -19.32 0.25 12.99
CA PHE A 108 -20.09 -0.45 14.02
C PHE A 108 -20.18 -1.94 13.72
N TYR A 109 -19.85 -2.76 14.71
CA TYR A 109 -19.97 -4.21 14.66
C TYR A 109 -20.92 -4.73 15.74
N SER A 110 -21.59 -5.84 15.45
CA SER A 110 -22.46 -6.56 16.39
C SER A 110 -22.21 -8.06 16.29
N PRO A 111 -22.27 -8.83 17.41
CA PRO A 111 -22.51 -8.39 18.80
C PRO A 111 -21.27 -7.72 19.45
N PHE A 112 -21.36 -7.29 20.71
CA PHE A 112 -20.17 -6.89 21.47
C PHE A 112 -19.31 -8.12 21.84
N PRO A 113 -17.96 -8.06 21.81
CA PRO A 113 -17.11 -9.21 22.11
C PRO A 113 -17.25 -9.71 23.54
N GLY A 114 -17.20 -11.04 23.71
CA GLY A 114 -17.29 -11.67 25.03
C GLY A 114 -16.11 -11.31 25.95
N HIS A 115 -16.31 -11.42 27.27
CA HIS A 115 -15.30 -11.07 28.29
C HIS A 115 -13.98 -11.87 28.21
N SER A 116 -13.98 -13.00 27.50
CA SER A 116 -12.81 -13.86 27.27
C SER A 116 -11.93 -13.39 26.12
N LEU A 117 -12.41 -12.47 25.27
CA LEU A 117 -11.61 -11.95 24.16
C LEU A 117 -10.73 -10.80 24.64
N ASP A 118 -9.42 -10.93 24.43
CA ASP A 118 -8.45 -9.92 24.83
C ASP A 118 -8.09 -8.97 23.67
N SER A 119 -8.04 -9.50 22.44
CA SER A 119 -7.74 -8.74 21.22
C SER A 119 -8.60 -9.18 20.04
N LEU A 120 -8.70 -8.32 19.04
CA LEU A 120 -9.43 -8.55 17.80
C LEU A 120 -8.54 -8.19 16.61
N ASP A 121 -8.44 -9.09 15.65
CA ASP A 121 -7.72 -8.83 14.40
C ASP A 121 -8.65 -8.19 13.38
N ILE A 122 -8.21 -7.05 12.85
CA ILE A 122 -8.93 -6.29 11.82
C ILE A 122 -7.99 -5.95 10.68
N THR A 123 -8.53 -5.76 9.49
CA THR A 123 -7.77 -5.23 8.36
C THR A 123 -8.39 -3.92 7.91
N VAL A 124 -7.54 -2.91 7.77
CA VAL A 124 -7.91 -1.67 7.08
C VAL A 124 -7.49 -1.81 5.63
N TYR A 125 -8.41 -1.52 4.73
CA TYR A 125 -8.17 -1.48 3.29
C TYR A 125 -8.05 -0.03 2.86
N ALA A 126 -6.99 0.30 2.11
CA ALA A 126 -6.88 1.57 1.41
C ALA A 126 -6.78 1.33 -0.09
N LYS A 127 -7.64 2.00 -0.85
CA LYS A 127 -7.63 1.99 -2.32
C LYS A 127 -7.24 3.38 -2.83
N PRO A 128 -6.06 3.55 -3.43
CA PRO A 128 -5.69 4.84 -4.00
C PRO A 128 -6.55 5.18 -5.22
N THR A 129 -7.02 6.42 -5.30
CA THR A 129 -7.86 6.95 -6.39
C THR A 129 -7.10 7.91 -7.30
N TYR A 130 -5.89 8.33 -6.90
CA TYR A 130 -5.09 9.32 -7.61
C TYR A 130 -4.47 8.81 -8.91
N TYR A 131 -4.50 7.51 -9.22
CA TYR A 131 -3.84 6.97 -10.42
C TYR A 131 -4.46 7.51 -11.71
N LYS A 132 -3.59 8.02 -12.60
CA LYS A 132 -3.97 8.62 -13.89
C LYS A 132 -3.45 7.77 -15.03
N ARG A 133 -4.25 7.64 -16.09
CA ARG A 133 -3.79 6.99 -17.33
C ARG A 133 -2.70 7.80 -18.04
N LYS A 134 -2.82 9.13 -18.02
CA LYS A 134 -1.86 10.07 -18.61
C LYS A 134 -1.00 10.63 -17.49
N VAL A 135 0.30 10.37 -17.54
CA VAL A 135 1.31 10.88 -16.61
C VAL A 135 2.23 11.80 -17.38
N ILE A 136 2.52 12.98 -16.83
CA ILE A 136 3.29 14.02 -17.52
C ILE A 136 4.49 14.38 -16.65
N PHE A 137 5.69 14.26 -17.21
CA PHE A 137 6.93 14.72 -16.62
C PHE A 137 7.36 15.98 -17.34
N GLN A 138 7.30 17.11 -16.64
CA GLN A 138 7.65 18.43 -17.15
C GLN A 138 9.11 18.75 -16.87
N ASP A 139 9.67 19.66 -17.66
CA ASP A 139 11.01 20.23 -17.46
C ASP A 139 12.13 19.18 -17.31
N LEU A 140 12.03 18.09 -18.07
CA LEU A 140 13.09 17.08 -18.13
C LEU A 140 14.30 17.65 -18.89
N GLU A 141 15.49 17.33 -18.39
CA GLU A 141 16.78 17.71 -18.95
C GLU A 141 17.56 16.45 -19.37
N LYS A 142 18.68 16.68 -20.06
CA LYS A 142 19.59 15.60 -20.46
C LYS A 142 20.24 14.95 -19.23
N GLU A 143 20.28 13.62 -19.19
CA GLU A 143 20.85 12.81 -18.09
C GLU A 143 20.19 13.05 -16.72
N MET A 144 18.86 12.95 -16.64
CA MET A 144 18.14 12.97 -15.35
C MET A 144 17.92 11.57 -14.79
N SER A 145 17.74 11.50 -13.47
CA SER A 145 17.44 10.25 -12.77
C SER A 145 16.39 10.44 -11.67
N ASN A 146 15.78 9.33 -11.27
CA ASN A 146 14.87 9.22 -10.12
C ASN A 146 13.71 10.24 -10.14
N GLN A 147 13.08 10.43 -11.30
CA GLN A 147 11.87 11.25 -11.39
C GLN A 147 10.64 10.39 -11.12
N ILE A 148 9.73 10.88 -10.27
CA ILE A 148 8.56 10.11 -9.86
C ILE A 148 7.32 10.97 -10.04
N MET A 149 6.33 10.42 -10.72
CA MET A 149 5.02 11.04 -10.85
C MET A 149 3.96 9.96 -10.91
N ASN A 150 2.96 10.05 -10.02
CA ASN A 150 1.83 9.11 -10.02
C ASN A 150 2.26 7.63 -9.97
N ASP A 151 3.31 7.35 -9.19
CA ASP A 151 3.97 6.05 -9.05
C ASP A 151 4.51 5.42 -10.34
N LEU A 152 4.69 6.23 -11.39
CA LEU A 152 5.59 5.95 -12.50
C LEU A 152 6.94 6.58 -12.17
N PHE A 153 8.00 5.77 -12.27
CA PHE A 153 9.37 6.12 -11.93
C PHE A 153 10.19 6.12 -13.21
N LEU A 154 10.81 7.25 -13.53
CA LEU A 154 11.88 7.33 -14.51
C LEU A 154 13.20 7.21 -13.74
N GLU A 155 13.75 6.00 -13.71
CA GLU A 155 15.03 5.73 -13.04
C GLU A 155 16.15 6.48 -13.76
N THR A 156 16.17 6.42 -15.08
CA THR A 156 17.13 7.14 -15.92
C THR A 156 16.47 7.72 -17.17
N VAL A 157 16.95 8.89 -17.56
CA VAL A 157 16.59 9.62 -18.79
C VAL A 157 17.88 10.08 -19.45
N SER A 158 18.26 9.46 -20.58
CA SER A 158 19.41 9.87 -21.39
C SER A 158 18.95 10.38 -22.74
N VAL A 159 19.59 11.44 -23.24
CA VAL A 159 19.22 12.09 -24.50
C VAL A 159 20.43 12.23 -25.41
N GLN A 160 20.35 11.65 -26.60
CA GLN A 160 21.40 11.74 -27.62
C GLN A 160 20.81 12.18 -28.96
N GLY A 161 20.90 13.48 -29.25
CA GLY A 161 20.42 14.04 -30.51
C GLY A 161 18.89 14.03 -30.59
N ASN A 162 18.34 13.12 -31.38
CA ASN A 162 16.91 12.89 -31.54
C ASN A 162 16.40 11.65 -30.80
N GLU A 163 17.27 10.95 -30.06
CA GLU A 163 16.93 9.74 -29.32
C GLU A 163 16.82 10.01 -27.80
N ILE A 164 15.79 9.44 -27.17
CA ILE A 164 15.60 9.39 -25.72
C ILE A 164 15.65 7.94 -25.26
N GLN A 165 16.54 7.65 -24.31
CA GLN A 165 16.64 6.35 -23.65
C GLN A 165 16.11 6.47 -22.22
N LEU A 166 15.23 5.54 -21.85
CA LEU A 166 14.52 5.54 -20.57
C LEU A 166 14.65 4.19 -19.88
N GLN A 167 14.80 4.23 -18.56
CA GLN A 167 14.52 3.11 -17.67
C GLN A 167 13.33 3.48 -16.79
N ILE A 168 12.29 2.65 -16.85
CA ILE A 168 10.98 2.97 -16.30
C ILE A 168 10.54 1.83 -15.39
N PHE A 169 10.11 2.17 -14.19
CA PHE A 169 9.37 1.29 -13.29
C PHE A 169 8.00 1.90 -13.03
N ASP A 170 6.99 1.07 -12.84
CA ASP A 170 5.65 1.51 -12.46
C ASP A 170 5.04 0.42 -11.56
N ILE A 171 4.05 0.78 -10.77
CA ILE A 171 3.23 -0.20 -10.06
C ILE A 171 2.20 -0.85 -11.00
N HIS A 172 1.89 -0.19 -12.13
CA HIS A 172 0.97 -0.69 -13.14
C HIS A 172 1.73 -1.34 -14.30
N ASP A 173 1.13 -2.38 -14.87
CA ASP A 173 1.65 -3.09 -16.05
C ASP A 173 2.07 -2.12 -17.17
N LEU A 174 3.36 -2.17 -17.50
CA LEU A 174 3.98 -1.30 -18.51
C LEU A 174 3.75 -1.80 -19.95
N HIS A 175 3.11 -2.96 -20.14
CA HIS A 175 2.82 -3.46 -21.48
C HIS A 175 1.87 -2.50 -22.23
N GLY A 176 2.34 -2.01 -23.38
CA GLY A 176 1.59 -1.04 -24.19
C GLY A 176 1.62 0.39 -23.66
N LEU A 177 2.56 0.73 -22.77
CA LEU A 177 2.88 2.12 -22.41
C LEU A 177 3.29 2.89 -23.67
N THR A 178 2.57 3.97 -23.97
CA THR A 178 2.94 4.86 -25.07
C THR A 178 3.60 6.12 -24.55
N VAL A 179 4.65 6.58 -25.24
CA VAL A 179 5.42 7.76 -24.89
C VAL A 179 5.38 8.77 -26.04
N SER A 180 5.18 10.03 -25.71
CA SER A 180 5.29 11.16 -26.65
C SER A 180 5.99 12.35 -25.99
N LEU A 181 6.55 13.22 -26.82
CA LEU A 181 7.03 14.54 -26.42
C LEU A 181 5.87 15.52 -26.49
N LEU A 182 5.75 16.40 -25.49
CA LEU A 182 4.84 17.54 -25.55
C LEU A 182 5.65 18.80 -25.86
N GLN A 183 5.40 19.41 -27.02
CA GLN A 183 6.06 20.63 -27.47
C GLN A 183 5.01 21.56 -28.08
N ASP A 184 4.97 22.82 -27.65
CA ASP A 184 4.01 23.83 -28.15
C ASP A 184 2.54 23.39 -28.09
N ASN A 185 2.18 22.62 -27.04
CA ASN A 185 0.88 21.94 -26.86
C ASN A 185 0.54 20.85 -27.88
N GLU A 186 1.51 20.41 -28.69
CA GLU A 186 1.37 19.29 -29.61
C GLU A 186 2.08 18.04 -29.06
N GLU A 187 1.41 16.89 -29.17
CA GLU A 187 2.02 15.59 -28.84
C GLU A 187 2.76 15.03 -30.06
N ILE A 188 4.08 15.01 -29.97
CA ILE A 188 4.97 14.46 -30.99
C ILE A 188 5.29 13.02 -30.60
N TYR A 189 4.87 12.07 -31.43
CA TYR A 189 5.16 10.64 -31.24
C TYR A 189 6.52 10.27 -31.85
N PRO A 190 7.23 9.30 -31.26
CA PRO A 190 8.49 8.83 -31.82
C PRO A 190 8.27 8.18 -33.19
N ALA A 191 9.21 8.39 -34.11
CA ALA A 191 9.24 7.72 -35.41
C ALA A 191 9.60 6.24 -35.26
N PHE A 192 10.48 5.92 -34.30
CA PHE A 192 10.86 4.55 -33.96
C PHE A 192 10.90 4.36 -32.45
N SER A 193 10.48 3.17 -32.01
CA SER A 193 10.53 2.78 -30.60
C SER A 193 11.09 1.37 -30.46
N ARG A 194 12.02 1.19 -29.53
CA ARG A 194 12.54 -0.12 -29.12
C ARG A 194 12.36 -0.28 -27.62
N THR A 195 11.59 -1.30 -27.22
CA THR A 195 11.24 -1.55 -25.82
C THR A 195 11.63 -2.96 -25.42
N SER A 196 12.18 -3.12 -24.22
CA SER A 196 12.43 -4.40 -23.55
C SER A 196 11.75 -4.38 -22.19
N TYR A 197 10.77 -5.27 -21.98
CA TYR A 197 9.97 -5.34 -20.76
C TYR A 197 10.34 -6.58 -19.94
N ASP A 198 10.63 -6.39 -18.65
CA ASP A 198 10.77 -7.45 -17.67
C ASP A 198 9.49 -7.54 -16.80
N PRO A 199 8.63 -8.55 -17.01
CA PRO A 199 7.38 -8.69 -16.27
C PRO A 199 7.58 -9.04 -14.79
N ASN A 200 8.73 -9.62 -14.41
CA ASN A 200 8.95 -10.02 -13.02
C ASN A 200 9.26 -8.83 -12.11
N GLN A 201 9.77 -7.74 -12.70
CA GLN A 201 10.13 -6.52 -12.00
C GLN A 201 9.20 -5.35 -12.36
N ASN A 202 8.23 -5.57 -13.26
CA ASN A 202 7.43 -4.53 -13.90
C ASN A 202 8.28 -3.34 -14.38
N PHE A 203 9.34 -3.67 -15.11
CA PHE A 203 10.40 -2.74 -15.51
C PHE A 203 10.52 -2.69 -17.03
N LEU A 204 10.72 -1.50 -17.58
CA LEU A 204 10.84 -1.25 -19.01
C LEU A 204 12.12 -0.46 -19.32
N THR A 205 12.97 -1.01 -20.18
CA THR A 205 14.00 -0.23 -20.87
C THR A 205 13.51 0.13 -22.26
N ALA A 206 13.54 1.42 -22.61
CA ALA A 206 13.03 1.91 -23.87
C ALA A 206 13.99 2.90 -24.54
N SER A 207 14.01 2.88 -25.87
CA SER A 207 14.65 3.87 -26.72
C SER A 207 13.60 4.41 -27.69
N TYR A 208 13.47 5.72 -27.76
CA TYR A 208 12.50 6.45 -28.57
C TYR A 208 13.23 7.44 -29.47
N GLU A 209 13.15 7.26 -30.78
CA GLU A 209 13.75 8.14 -31.78
C GLU A 209 12.69 9.06 -32.38
N PHE A 210 12.94 10.37 -32.32
CA PHE A 210 12.06 11.41 -32.87
C PHE A 210 12.60 11.92 -34.21
N THR A 211 11.73 12.52 -35.02
CA THR A 211 12.14 13.11 -36.31
C THR A 211 12.97 14.38 -36.15
N ASN A 212 12.79 15.09 -35.04
CA ASN A 212 13.50 16.30 -34.70
C ASN A 212 14.44 16.07 -33.52
N LYS A 213 15.47 16.92 -33.40
CA LYS A 213 16.34 16.95 -32.23
C LYS A 213 15.49 17.22 -30.97
N VAL A 214 15.72 16.44 -29.91
CA VAL A 214 15.09 16.68 -28.61
C VAL A 214 15.63 17.99 -28.03
N PRO A 215 14.77 18.92 -27.60
CA PRO A 215 15.22 20.14 -26.95
C PRO A 215 15.98 19.87 -25.65
N ASP A 216 16.80 20.83 -25.20
CA ASP A 216 17.57 20.67 -23.96
C ASP A 216 16.66 20.54 -22.72
N ARG A 217 15.46 21.13 -22.78
CA ARG A 217 14.36 20.96 -21.83
C ARG A 217 13.11 20.50 -22.54
N PHE A 218 12.51 19.42 -22.06
CA PHE A 218 11.38 18.79 -22.74
C PHE A 218 10.37 18.23 -21.74
N THR A 219 9.18 17.92 -22.23
CA THR A 219 8.12 17.28 -21.45
C THR A 219 7.81 15.92 -22.07
N LEU A 220 7.82 14.88 -21.25
CA LEU A 220 7.37 13.55 -21.67
C LEU A 220 5.96 13.27 -21.17
N VAL A 221 5.15 12.72 -22.07
CA VAL A 221 3.81 12.24 -21.78
C VAL A 221 3.83 10.73 -21.89
N PHE A 222 3.50 10.07 -20.78
CA PHE A 222 3.30 8.64 -20.70
C PHE A 222 1.82 8.35 -20.65
N LYS A 223 1.35 7.39 -21.44
CA LYS A 223 -0.03 6.95 -21.40
C LYS A 223 -0.08 5.44 -21.21
N ARG A 224 -0.59 5.05 -20.04
CA ARG A 224 -0.82 3.67 -19.64
C ARG A 224 -1.98 3.08 -20.44
N LEU A 225 -1.84 1.83 -20.87
CA LEU A 225 -2.91 1.12 -21.58
C LEU A 225 -4.11 0.86 -20.65
N LYS A 226 -3.83 0.42 -19.42
CA LYS A 226 -4.80 0.13 -18.36
C LYS A 226 -4.26 0.61 -17.01
N LEU A 227 -5.16 0.88 -16.07
CA LEU A 227 -4.81 1.02 -14.66
C LEU A 227 -5.22 -0.27 -13.96
N GLN A 228 -4.33 -0.82 -13.15
CA GLN A 228 -4.68 -1.94 -12.28
C GLN A 228 -5.25 -1.38 -10.99
N GLU A 229 -6.33 -2.00 -10.51
CA GLU A 229 -6.83 -1.70 -9.18
C GLU A 229 -5.77 -2.12 -8.15
N GLN A 230 -5.46 -1.23 -7.22
CA GLN A 230 -4.54 -1.47 -6.12
C GLN A 230 -5.35 -1.34 -4.82
N ILE A 231 -5.28 -2.37 -3.98
CA ILE A 231 -5.86 -2.36 -2.64
C ILE A 231 -4.73 -2.73 -1.70
N TRP A 232 -4.45 -1.84 -0.76
CA TRP A 232 -3.47 -2.05 0.29
C TRP A 232 -4.17 -2.54 1.53
N GLU A 233 -3.54 -3.50 2.20
CA GLU A 233 -4.07 -4.14 3.40
C GLU A 233 -3.17 -3.80 4.58
N PHE A 234 -3.78 -3.31 5.65
CA PHE A 234 -3.11 -2.94 6.88
C PHE A 234 -3.72 -3.77 8.02
N PRO A 235 -3.16 -4.95 8.30
CA PRO A 235 -3.62 -5.79 9.41
C PRO A 235 -3.25 -5.13 10.74
N LEU A 236 -4.22 -5.08 11.65
CA LEU A 236 -4.08 -4.55 13.00
C LEU A 236 -4.63 -5.58 14.01
N THR A 237 -4.00 -5.64 15.18
CA THR A 237 -4.48 -6.43 16.33
C THR A 237 -4.81 -5.45 17.45
N ILE A 238 -6.10 -5.23 17.70
CA ILE A 238 -6.60 -4.19 18.61
C ILE A 238 -7.03 -4.78 19.95
N PRO A 239 -6.82 -4.10 21.08
CA PRO A 239 -7.28 -4.57 22.39
C PRO A 239 -8.79 -4.37 22.57
N ILE A 240 -9.47 -5.36 23.17
CA ILE A 240 -10.90 -5.25 23.56
C ILE A 240 -11.08 -4.57 24.91
N LYS A 241 -10.12 -4.75 25.84
CA LYS A 241 -10.14 -4.14 27.18
C LYS A 241 -9.27 -2.89 27.18
N GLN A 242 -9.87 -1.73 27.40
CA GLN A 242 -9.13 -0.50 27.73
C GLN A 242 -8.77 -0.56 29.21
N ASN A 243 -7.47 -0.47 29.53
CA ASN A 243 -7.00 -0.24 30.91
C ASN A 243 -7.34 1.18 31.36
#